data_AF-A0A401M494-F1
#
_entry.id   AF-A0A401M494-F1
#
_cell.length_a   1.000
_cell.length_b   1.000
_cell.length_c   1.000
_cell.angle_alpha   90.00
_cell.angle_beta   90.00
_cell.angle_gamma   90.00
#
_symmetry.space_group_name_H-M   'P 1'
#
loop_
_entity.id
_entity.type
_entity.pdbx_description
1 polymer ?
#
loop_
_entity_poly.entity_id
_entity_poly.type
_entity_poly.pdbx_seq_one_letter_code
_entity_poly.pdbx_strand_id
1 'polypeptide(L)'
;MNDRDPAWKSLPSAVIADVAEAEPLSGGAVNDVWRLTLTDGTRRVLKGSARVPADLYSLEAEGLRVLRDLGKLRTPRVWEVSSRHLLMESLEARPDTDGFWEAAGRAVARLHTVRGDRFGWHTDGWLGLLPQENAWTDSGHAFFAERRILRYVREPKVRRTLEAADLAGLERICDRLHLLVPDAPSVLNHGDLWRGNVVADSEGEPAFIDPAACWMWAESELSMLFCTDPPPDCFFDAYQEISPLADGWRERMPLLNLRELLSVVAHFGAVGDHVMRIRAVVRAFS
;
A
#
# COMPACT_ATOMS: atom_id res chain seq x y z
N MET A 1 -15.62 34.70 -1.06
CA MET A 1 -14.46 34.86 -0.16
C MET A 1 -14.73 34.10 1.12
N ASN A 2 -14.28 32.85 1.19
CA ASN A 2 -14.10 32.18 2.47
C ASN A 2 -12.60 31.87 2.53
N ASP A 3 -11.84 32.88 2.91
CA ASP A 3 -10.40 32.85 3.03
C ASP A 3 -10.08 32.11 4.33
N ARG A 4 -10.35 30.80 4.34
CA ARG A 4 -9.84 29.94 5.41
C ARG A 4 -8.37 29.74 5.10
N ASP A 5 -7.52 30.12 6.05
CA ASP A 5 -6.11 29.77 6.00
C ASP A 5 -5.96 28.29 5.63
N PRO A 6 -5.06 27.96 4.69
CA PRO A 6 -4.90 26.60 4.22
C PRO A 6 -4.54 25.68 5.40
N ALA A 7 -5.16 24.51 5.47
CA ALA A 7 -5.18 23.64 6.66
C ALA A 7 -3.78 23.33 7.21
N TRP A 8 -2.76 23.27 6.33
CA TRP A 8 -1.37 23.06 6.71
C TRP A 8 -0.83 24.10 7.70
N LYS A 9 -1.24 25.36 7.62
CA LYS A 9 -0.80 26.43 8.55
C LYS A 9 -1.21 26.16 10.00
N SER A 10 -2.24 25.34 10.21
CA SER A 10 -2.75 24.98 11.54
C SER A 10 -2.11 23.70 12.12
N LEU A 11 -1.22 23.05 11.38
CA LEU A 11 -0.53 21.85 11.82
C LEU A 11 0.66 22.22 12.72
N PRO A 12 0.92 21.46 13.79
CA PRO A 12 1.94 21.78 14.77
C PRO A 12 3.34 21.33 14.30
N SER A 13 3.80 21.83 13.16
CA SER A 13 5.11 21.49 12.58
C SER A 13 6.10 22.64 12.74
N ALA A 14 7.37 22.33 13.02
CA ALA A 14 8.38 23.36 13.29
C ALA A 14 8.73 24.18 12.04
N VAL A 15 8.58 23.59 10.85
CA VAL A 15 8.93 24.24 9.58
C VAL A 15 7.89 25.24 9.09
N ILE A 16 6.70 25.29 9.71
CA ILE A 16 5.56 26.11 9.24
C ILE A 16 5.91 27.60 9.17
N ALA A 17 6.70 28.09 10.13
CA ALA A 17 7.13 29.49 10.18
C ALA A 17 8.05 29.88 9.01
N ASP A 18 8.73 28.90 8.43
CA ASP A 18 9.73 29.09 7.36
C ASP A 18 9.20 28.71 5.97
N VAL A 19 7.90 28.42 5.83
CA VAL A 19 7.30 28.09 4.53
C VAL A 19 7.13 29.34 3.68
N ALA A 20 7.80 29.38 2.53
CA ALA A 20 7.65 30.43 1.53
C ALA A 20 6.49 30.13 0.55
N GLU A 21 6.32 28.85 0.19
CA GLU A 21 5.28 28.40 -0.74
C GLU A 21 4.76 27.01 -0.32
N ALA A 22 3.47 26.76 -0.55
CA ALA A 22 2.85 25.47 -0.31
C ALA A 22 1.94 25.10 -1.50
N GLU A 23 2.27 24.00 -2.16
CA GLU A 23 1.52 23.45 -3.28
C GLU A 23 0.75 22.19 -2.82
N PRO A 24 -0.57 22.09 -3.03
CA PRO A 24 -1.30 20.85 -2.76
C PRO A 24 -0.86 19.77 -3.76
N LEU A 25 -0.49 18.60 -3.25
CA LEU A 25 -0.23 17.43 -4.07
C LEU A 25 -1.51 16.60 -4.19
N SER A 26 -1.82 16.16 -5.41
CA SER A 26 -2.91 15.24 -5.69
C SER A 26 -2.45 13.79 -5.50
N GLY A 27 -3.40 12.86 -5.30
CA GLY A 27 -3.14 11.41 -5.27
C GLY A 27 -3.44 10.73 -3.93
N GLY A 28 -3.51 11.47 -2.83
CA GLY A 28 -3.96 10.94 -1.54
C GLY A 28 -5.48 10.79 -1.49
N ALA A 29 -5.99 9.60 -1.18
CA ALA A 29 -7.43 9.39 -0.97
C ALA A 29 -7.92 9.82 0.42
N VAL A 30 -6.99 10.04 1.35
CA VAL A 30 -7.25 10.13 2.80
C VAL A 30 -6.71 11.41 3.43
N ASN A 31 -5.52 11.82 3.02
CA ASN A 31 -4.80 12.95 3.60
C ASN A 31 -4.78 14.12 2.62
N ASP A 32 -4.87 15.33 3.18
CA ASP A 32 -4.39 16.50 2.46
C ASP A 32 -2.86 16.44 2.48
N VAL A 33 -2.25 16.55 1.31
CA VAL A 33 -0.80 16.46 1.13
C VAL A 33 -0.31 17.75 0.50
N TRP A 34 0.76 18.32 1.02
CA TRP A 34 1.37 19.53 0.51
C TRP A 34 2.85 19.35 0.28
N ARG A 35 3.34 19.84 -0.86
CA ARG A 35 4.75 20.14 -1.05
C ARG A 35 5.01 21.55 -0.52
N LEU A 36 5.85 21.64 0.50
CA LEU A 36 6.29 22.89 1.09
C LEU A 36 7.65 23.26 0.51
N THR A 37 7.80 24.49 0.06
CA THR A 37 9.08 25.12 -0.25
C THR A 37 9.41 26.09 0.88
N LEU A 38 10.51 25.85 1.59
CA LEU A 38 10.98 26.70 2.67
C LEU A 38 11.71 27.94 2.13
N THR A 39 11.93 28.93 2.98
CA THR A 39 12.60 30.19 2.63
C THR A 39 14.02 30.02 2.10
N ASP A 40 14.71 28.93 2.47
CA ASP A 40 16.04 28.57 1.96
C ASP A 40 16.00 27.77 0.63
N GLY A 41 14.81 27.56 0.07
CA GLY A 41 14.57 26.79 -1.15
C GLY A 41 14.41 25.28 -0.92
N THR A 42 14.58 24.81 0.32
CA THR A 42 14.44 23.40 0.67
C THR A 42 13.00 22.92 0.48
N ARG A 43 12.83 21.75 -0.14
CA ARG A 43 11.50 21.13 -0.34
C ARG A 43 11.19 20.03 0.68
N ARG A 44 9.95 19.99 1.14
CA ARG A 44 9.41 19.03 2.11
C ARG A 44 8.00 18.58 1.68
N VAL A 45 7.60 17.38 2.05
CA VAL A 45 6.21 16.92 1.94
C VAL A 45 5.61 16.87 3.33
N LEU A 46 4.47 17.55 3.50
CA LEU A 46 3.68 17.51 4.71
C LEU A 46 2.37 16.78 4.41
N LYS A 47 2.13 15.68 5.13
CA LYS A 47 0.82 15.02 5.18
C LYS A 47 0.13 15.44 6.46
N GLY A 48 -1.13 15.84 6.38
CA GLY A 48 -1.87 16.21 7.58
C GLY A 48 -3.37 16.25 7.36
N SER A 49 -4.13 15.95 8.40
CA SER A 49 -5.58 16.05 8.40
C SER A 49 -6.10 16.15 9.83
N ALA A 50 -7.18 16.90 10.01
CA ALA A 50 -7.83 17.03 11.33
C ALA A 50 -8.73 15.83 11.67
N ARG A 51 -8.96 14.89 10.73
CA ARG A 51 -9.97 13.82 10.86
C ARG A 51 -9.40 12.43 10.61
N VAL A 52 -8.15 12.19 11.00
CA VAL A 52 -7.50 10.88 10.91
C VAL A 52 -7.34 10.23 12.28
N PRO A 53 -7.19 8.90 12.34
CA PRO A 53 -6.79 8.21 13.55
C PRO A 53 -5.47 8.76 14.11
N ALA A 54 -5.33 8.79 15.44
CA ALA A 54 -4.22 9.45 16.12
C ALA A 54 -2.86 8.76 15.89
N ASP A 55 -2.87 7.48 15.51
CA ASP A 55 -1.68 6.65 15.30
C ASP A 55 -1.33 6.45 13.81
N LEU A 56 -2.14 6.95 12.88
CA LEU A 56 -1.95 6.80 11.43
C LEU A 56 -0.53 7.17 10.99
N TYR A 57 -0.09 8.38 11.32
CA TYR A 57 1.21 8.90 10.90
C TYR A 57 2.38 8.24 11.62
N SER A 58 2.22 7.87 12.90
CA SER A 58 3.26 7.13 13.63
C SER A 58 3.49 5.74 13.05
N LEU A 59 2.42 5.05 12.64
CA LEU A 59 2.49 3.73 12.03
C LEU A 59 3.05 3.80 10.60
N GLU A 60 2.67 4.82 9.83
CA GLU A 60 3.28 5.06 8.51
C GLU A 60 4.78 5.36 8.63
N ALA A 61 5.18 6.24 9.55
CA ALA A 61 6.58 6.57 9.81
C ALA A 61 7.38 5.33 10.25
N GLU A 62 6.78 4.45 11.05
CA GLU A 62 7.38 3.18 11.41
C GLU A 62 7.56 2.27 10.21
N GLY A 63 6.52 2.10 9.37
CA GLY A 63 6.60 1.31 8.15
C GLY A 63 7.71 1.79 7.22
N LEU A 64 7.79 3.11 6.99
CA LEU A 64 8.85 3.75 6.19
C LEU A 64 10.25 3.45 6.74
N ARG A 65 10.40 3.47 8.07
CA ARG A 65 11.67 3.17 8.74
C ARG A 65 12.04 1.69 8.61
N VAL A 66 11.11 0.77 8.88
CA VAL A 66 11.39 -0.67 8.81
C VAL A 66 11.74 -1.10 7.38
N LEU A 67 11.01 -0.61 6.38
CA LEU A 67 11.32 -0.88 4.97
C LEU A 67 12.72 -0.40 4.57
N ARG A 68 13.16 0.74 5.10
CA ARG A 68 14.52 1.26 4.87
C ARG A 68 15.58 0.46 5.60
N ASP A 69 15.42 0.28 6.90
CA ASP A 69 16.47 -0.23 7.77
C ASP A 69 16.63 -1.74 7.61
N LEU A 70 15.51 -2.46 7.55
CA LEU A 70 15.49 -3.91 7.41
C LEU A 70 15.39 -4.33 5.94
N GLY A 71 14.45 -3.75 5.20
CA GLY A 71 14.19 -4.08 3.79
C GLY A 71 15.19 -3.51 2.79
N LYS A 72 16.03 -2.55 3.22
CA LYS A 72 16.94 -1.78 2.34
C LYS A 72 16.23 -1.10 1.17
N LEU A 73 14.93 -0.86 1.31
CA LEU A 73 14.11 -0.18 0.33
C LEU A 73 14.30 1.33 0.47
N ARG A 74 14.43 2.04 -0.65
CA ARG A 74 14.50 3.50 -0.64
C ARG A 74 13.12 4.07 -0.30
N THR A 75 12.98 4.64 0.89
CA THR A 75 11.75 5.31 1.35
C THR A 75 12.05 6.77 1.73
N PRO A 76 11.10 7.71 1.72
CA PRO A 76 11.34 9.11 2.10
C PRO A 76 11.84 9.22 3.54
N ARG A 77 12.86 10.04 3.79
CA ARG A 77 13.29 10.35 5.18
C ARG A 77 12.16 11.06 5.93
N VAL A 78 11.88 10.62 7.15
CA VAL A 78 10.93 11.29 8.06
C VAL A 78 11.69 12.31 8.91
N TRP A 79 11.16 13.53 9.01
CA TRP A 79 11.71 14.61 9.83
C TRP A 79 10.88 14.87 11.08
N GLU A 80 9.55 14.85 10.95
CA GLU A 80 8.65 15.04 12.08
C GLU A 80 7.47 14.09 11.96
N VAL A 81 7.00 13.60 13.10
CA VAL A 81 5.78 12.80 13.21
C VAL A 81 4.99 13.23 14.42
N SER A 82 3.68 13.37 14.26
CA SER A 82 2.72 13.64 15.34
C SER A 82 1.41 12.91 15.07
N SER A 83 0.45 13.01 15.98
CA SER A 83 -0.91 12.49 15.76
C SER A 83 -1.70 13.25 14.70
N ARG A 84 -1.18 14.37 14.18
CA ARG A 84 -1.88 15.24 13.21
C ARG A 84 -1.14 15.41 11.90
N HIS A 85 0.16 15.09 11.84
CA HIS A 85 0.95 15.26 10.63
C HIS A 85 2.17 14.33 10.55
N LEU A 86 2.67 14.21 9.32
CA LEU A 86 3.93 13.59 8.98
C LEU A 86 4.69 14.51 8.02
N LEU A 87 5.87 14.99 8.45
CA LEU A 87 6.77 15.78 7.61
C LEU A 87 7.90 14.88 7.11
N MET A 88 8.01 14.76 5.80
CA MET A 88 8.91 13.80 5.14
C MET A 88 9.50 14.33 3.86
N GLU A 89 10.52 13.63 3.38
CA GLU A 89 11.25 13.92 2.15
C GLU A 89 10.36 14.22 0.96
N SER A 90 10.64 15.33 0.27
CA SER A 90 10.07 15.59 -1.04
C SER A 90 10.83 14.76 -2.05
N LEU A 91 10.15 13.80 -2.64
CA LEU A 91 10.61 12.97 -3.74
C LEU A 91 10.10 13.54 -5.08
N GLU A 92 10.65 13.02 -6.16
CA GLU A 92 10.41 13.50 -7.53
C GLU A 92 9.45 12.56 -8.28
N ALA A 93 8.84 13.08 -9.34
CA ALA A 93 8.06 12.24 -10.24
C ALA A 93 8.98 11.18 -10.88
N ARG A 94 8.53 9.93 -10.92
CA ARG A 94 9.31 8.87 -11.55
C ARG A 94 9.47 9.11 -13.06
N PRO A 95 10.63 8.78 -13.65
CA PRO A 95 10.73 8.58 -15.09
C PRO A 95 10.03 7.27 -15.46
N ASP A 96 9.10 7.30 -16.42
CA ASP A 96 8.45 6.10 -16.93
C ASP A 96 9.31 5.44 -18.04
N THR A 97 10.49 4.94 -17.65
CA THR A 97 11.44 4.24 -18.55
C THR A 97 11.64 2.79 -18.13
N ASP A 98 12.05 1.92 -19.06
CA ASP A 98 12.29 0.51 -18.76
C ASP A 98 13.37 0.33 -17.68
N GLY A 99 14.48 1.07 -17.77
CA GLY A 99 15.57 1.00 -16.79
C GLY A 99 15.12 1.34 -15.36
N PHE A 100 14.20 2.31 -15.21
CA PHE A 100 13.62 2.64 -13.90
C PHE A 100 12.75 1.49 -13.37
N TRP A 101 11.89 0.92 -14.22
CA TRP A 101 11.00 -0.17 -13.82
C TRP A 101 11.73 -1.48 -13.54
N GLU A 102 12.81 -1.78 -14.27
CA GLU A 102 13.69 -2.90 -13.93
C GLU A 102 14.39 -2.68 -12.58
N ALA A 103 14.91 -1.47 -12.32
CA ALA A 103 15.52 -1.12 -11.03
C ALA A 103 14.51 -1.26 -9.88
N ALA A 104 13.26 -0.84 -10.11
CA ALA A 104 12.18 -0.98 -9.15
C ALA A 104 11.85 -2.46 -8.90
N GLY A 105 11.76 -3.28 -9.96
CA GLY A 105 11.54 -4.72 -9.87
C GLY A 105 12.61 -5.41 -9.03
N ARG A 106 13.89 -5.08 -9.28
CA ARG A 106 15.01 -5.59 -8.49
C ARG A 106 14.99 -5.11 -7.04
N ALA A 107 14.55 -3.88 -6.77
CA ALA A 107 14.43 -3.35 -5.41
C ALA A 107 13.36 -4.10 -4.60
N VAL A 108 12.18 -4.32 -5.18
CA VAL A 108 11.08 -5.07 -4.56
C VAL A 108 11.46 -6.54 -4.39
N ALA A 109 12.16 -7.14 -5.36
CA ALA A 109 12.64 -8.52 -5.24
C ALA A 109 13.61 -8.70 -4.07
N ARG A 110 14.54 -7.76 -3.87
CA ARG A 110 15.44 -7.73 -2.71
C ARG A 110 14.68 -7.57 -1.40
N LEU A 111 13.69 -6.68 -1.35
CA LEU A 111 12.82 -6.54 -0.18
C LEU A 111 12.19 -7.89 0.21
N HIS A 112 11.63 -8.60 -0.77
CA HIS A 112 11.00 -9.91 -0.56
C HIS A 112 11.99 -11.05 -0.24
N THR A 113 13.30 -10.80 -0.21
CA THR A 113 14.27 -11.76 0.37
C THR A 113 14.32 -11.70 1.89
N VAL A 114 13.84 -10.60 2.49
CA VAL A 114 13.74 -10.47 3.95
C VAL A 114 12.55 -11.29 4.43
N ARG A 115 12.83 -12.34 5.20
CA ARG A 115 11.82 -13.29 5.69
C ARG A 115 11.47 -13.05 7.16
N GLY A 116 10.21 -13.29 7.49
CA GLY A 116 9.70 -13.33 8.86
C GLY A 116 9.27 -14.73 9.26
N ASP A 117 9.18 -14.98 10.56
CA ASP A 117 8.78 -16.28 11.11
C ASP A 117 7.26 -16.51 11.02
N ARG A 118 6.47 -15.43 10.97
CA ARG A 118 5.00 -15.44 11.04
C ARG A 118 4.41 -14.38 10.13
N PHE A 119 3.16 -14.57 9.75
CA PHE A 119 2.37 -13.61 8.99
C PHE A 119 1.72 -12.58 9.90
N GLY A 120 1.72 -11.31 9.48
CA GLY A 120 1.14 -10.21 10.26
C GLY A 120 2.11 -9.10 10.60
N TRP A 121 1.83 -8.41 11.70
CA TRP A 121 2.63 -7.32 12.22
C TRP A 121 2.46 -7.25 13.74
N HIS A 122 3.35 -6.53 14.41
CA HIS A 122 3.32 -6.45 15.88
C HIS A 122 2.17 -5.60 16.43
N THR A 123 1.51 -4.82 15.57
CA THR A 123 0.30 -4.04 15.88
C THR A 123 -0.60 -3.96 14.64
N ASP A 124 -1.89 -3.74 14.87
CA ASP A 124 -2.82 -3.35 13.82
C ASP A 124 -2.41 -2.00 13.23
N GLY A 125 -2.68 -1.84 11.94
CA GLY A 125 -2.31 -0.66 11.16
C GLY A 125 -3.49 -0.02 10.46
N TRP A 126 -3.20 0.72 9.40
CA TRP A 126 -4.18 1.37 8.55
C TRP A 126 -3.87 1.08 7.09
N LEU A 127 -4.91 0.76 6.31
CA LEU A 127 -4.86 0.84 4.85
C LEU A 127 -5.90 1.88 4.46
N GLY A 128 -5.44 3.04 3.98
CA GLY A 128 -6.27 4.22 3.89
C GLY A 128 -6.80 4.64 5.28
N LEU A 129 -8.13 4.64 5.44
CA LEU A 129 -8.80 4.96 6.72
C LEU A 129 -9.40 3.74 7.42
N LEU A 130 -9.23 2.56 6.84
CA LEU A 130 -9.75 1.33 7.43
C LEU A 130 -8.67 0.61 8.24
N PRO A 131 -9.02 0.04 9.41
CA PRO A 131 -8.08 -0.74 10.19
C PRO A 131 -7.54 -1.93 9.39
N GLN A 132 -6.22 -2.06 9.32
CA GLN A 132 -5.54 -3.24 8.80
C GLN A 132 -5.22 -4.17 9.97
N GLU A 133 -6.02 -5.23 10.12
CA GLU A 133 -5.79 -6.25 11.14
C GLU A 133 -4.51 -7.03 10.84
N ASN A 134 -3.63 -7.16 11.83
CA ASN A 134 -2.27 -7.67 11.65
C ASN A 134 -1.87 -8.70 12.71
N ALA A 135 -2.76 -9.07 13.62
CA ALA A 135 -2.48 -10.10 14.63
C ALA A 135 -1.79 -11.33 14.00
N TRP A 136 -0.71 -11.78 14.65
CA TRP A 136 0.17 -12.83 14.13
C TRP A 136 -0.55 -14.14 13.85
N THR A 137 -0.16 -14.81 12.78
CA THR A 137 -0.54 -16.19 12.49
C THR A 137 0.66 -16.97 11.94
N ASP A 138 0.64 -18.30 12.11
CA ASP A 138 1.66 -19.19 11.54
C ASP A 138 1.27 -19.65 10.11
N SER A 139 -0.01 -19.52 9.73
CA SER A 139 -0.51 -19.89 8.41
C SER A 139 -0.79 -18.66 7.55
N GLY A 140 -0.12 -18.58 6.40
CA GLY A 140 -0.34 -17.53 5.42
C GLY A 140 -1.74 -17.57 4.81
N HIS A 141 -2.29 -18.77 4.58
CA HIS A 141 -3.66 -18.92 4.10
C HIS A 141 -4.69 -18.40 5.10
N ALA A 142 -4.56 -18.78 6.38
CA ALA A 142 -5.45 -18.28 7.42
C ALA A 142 -5.35 -16.75 7.55
N PHE A 143 -4.12 -16.22 7.53
CA PHE A 143 -3.92 -14.78 7.58
C PHE A 143 -4.59 -14.06 6.41
N PHE A 144 -4.35 -14.51 5.18
CA PHE A 144 -4.88 -13.86 3.99
C PHE A 144 -6.42 -13.95 3.94
N ALA A 145 -6.98 -15.13 4.20
CA ALA A 145 -8.42 -15.34 4.27
C ALA A 145 -9.08 -14.43 5.31
N GLU A 146 -8.64 -14.50 6.56
CA GLU A 146 -9.30 -13.79 7.66
C GLU A 146 -9.02 -12.29 7.66
N ARG A 147 -7.75 -11.89 7.45
CA ARG A 147 -7.25 -10.53 7.66
C ARG A 147 -7.14 -9.70 6.39
N ARG A 148 -7.21 -10.31 5.20
CA ARG A 148 -7.10 -9.59 3.91
C ARG A 148 -8.35 -9.72 3.04
N ILE A 149 -9.16 -10.76 3.19
CA ILE A 149 -10.44 -10.90 2.50
C ILE A 149 -11.63 -10.67 3.45
N LEU A 150 -11.85 -11.58 4.40
CA LEU A 150 -13.06 -11.62 5.23
C LEU A 150 -13.19 -10.40 6.16
N ARG A 151 -12.08 -9.74 6.48
CA ARG A 151 -12.09 -8.47 7.20
C ARG A 151 -12.94 -7.40 6.50
N TYR A 152 -12.84 -7.28 5.17
CA TYR A 152 -13.59 -6.28 4.41
C TYR A 152 -15.05 -6.67 4.19
N VAL A 153 -15.38 -7.96 4.21
CA VAL A 153 -16.79 -8.43 4.18
C VAL A 153 -17.58 -7.88 5.37
N ARG A 154 -16.90 -7.50 6.46
CA ARG A 154 -17.54 -6.88 7.62
C ARG A 154 -17.94 -5.42 7.39
N GLU A 155 -17.38 -4.76 6.37
CA GLU A 155 -17.54 -3.33 6.14
C GLU A 155 -18.93 -2.97 5.57
N PRO A 156 -19.60 -1.92 6.09
CA PRO A 156 -20.96 -1.58 5.68
C PRO A 156 -21.13 -1.25 4.20
N LYS A 157 -20.10 -0.71 3.53
CA LYS A 157 -20.15 -0.44 2.08
C LYS A 157 -20.08 -1.74 1.28
N VAL A 158 -19.20 -2.67 1.64
CA VAL A 158 -19.11 -3.99 1.02
C VAL A 158 -20.43 -4.73 1.16
N ARG A 159 -21.03 -4.77 2.35
CA ARG A 159 -22.32 -5.44 2.60
C ARG A 159 -23.52 -4.83 1.86
N ARG A 160 -23.45 -3.54 1.50
CA ARG A 160 -24.48 -2.88 0.69
C ARG A 160 -24.25 -3.06 -0.81
N THR A 161 -23.02 -3.34 -1.21
CA THR A 161 -22.61 -3.41 -2.62
C THR A 161 -22.60 -4.84 -3.16
N LEU A 162 -22.16 -5.82 -2.35
CA LEU A 162 -22.10 -7.22 -2.75
C LEU A 162 -23.36 -7.98 -2.34
N GLU A 163 -23.80 -8.89 -3.20
CA GLU A 163 -24.96 -9.75 -2.96
C GLU A 163 -24.59 -10.96 -2.10
N ALA A 164 -25.60 -11.64 -1.52
CA ALA A 164 -25.36 -12.82 -0.69
C ALA A 164 -24.57 -13.92 -1.42
N ALA A 165 -24.78 -14.09 -2.73
CA ALA A 165 -24.04 -15.05 -3.54
C ALA A 165 -22.56 -14.66 -3.70
N ASP A 166 -22.26 -13.37 -3.81
CA ASP A 166 -20.89 -12.83 -3.89
C ASP A 166 -20.15 -13.12 -2.58
N LEU A 167 -20.79 -12.82 -1.44
CA LEU A 167 -20.21 -13.03 -0.10
C LEU A 167 -19.95 -14.52 0.17
N ALA A 168 -20.93 -15.39 -0.12
CA ALA A 168 -20.74 -16.84 0.02
C ALA A 168 -19.64 -17.38 -0.91
N GLY A 169 -19.43 -16.74 -2.07
CA GLY A 169 -18.33 -17.07 -2.97
C GLY A 169 -16.96 -16.70 -2.41
N LEU A 170 -16.84 -15.53 -1.77
CA LEU A 170 -15.61 -15.13 -1.07
C LEU A 170 -15.29 -16.08 0.09
N GLU A 171 -16.30 -16.51 0.85
CA GLU A 171 -16.13 -17.51 1.92
C GLU A 171 -15.63 -18.85 1.37
N ARG A 172 -16.23 -19.38 0.30
CA ARG A 172 -15.76 -20.61 -0.35
C ARG A 172 -14.32 -20.52 -0.86
N ILE A 173 -13.94 -19.36 -1.42
CA ILE A 173 -12.55 -19.11 -1.83
C ILE A 173 -11.63 -19.17 -0.61
N CYS A 174 -11.99 -18.53 0.49
CA CYS A 174 -11.20 -18.53 1.73
C CYS A 174 -11.02 -19.95 2.27
N ASP A 175 -12.09 -20.75 2.32
CA ASP A 175 -12.05 -22.14 2.82
C ASP A 175 -11.11 -23.04 1.98
N ARG A 176 -11.00 -22.74 0.68
CA ARG A 176 -10.22 -23.52 -0.29
C ARG A 176 -8.86 -22.89 -0.61
N LEU A 177 -8.47 -21.80 0.06
CA LEU A 177 -7.31 -21.01 -0.34
C LEU A 177 -6.01 -21.83 -0.38
N HIS A 178 -5.87 -22.81 0.51
CA HIS A 178 -4.74 -23.76 0.56
C HIS A 178 -4.60 -24.65 -0.70
N LEU A 179 -5.67 -24.80 -1.49
CA LEU A 179 -5.66 -25.51 -2.77
C LEU A 179 -5.39 -24.57 -3.95
N LEU A 180 -5.59 -23.27 -3.76
CA LEU A 180 -5.55 -22.25 -4.82
C LEU A 180 -4.22 -21.49 -4.84
N VAL A 181 -3.58 -21.34 -3.68
CA VAL A 181 -2.33 -20.61 -3.49
C VAL A 181 -1.32 -21.56 -2.84
N PRO A 182 -0.14 -21.78 -3.42
CA PRO A 182 0.88 -22.62 -2.82
C PRO A 182 1.40 -22.01 -1.52
N ASP A 183 1.92 -22.85 -0.62
CA ASP A 183 2.68 -22.37 0.54
C ASP A 183 3.91 -21.57 0.09
N ALA A 184 4.11 -20.44 0.75
CA ALA A 184 5.24 -19.54 0.51
C ALA A 184 5.67 -18.88 1.83
N PRO A 185 6.96 -18.53 1.99
CA PRO A 185 7.44 -17.88 3.20
C PRO A 185 6.75 -16.52 3.43
N SER A 186 6.71 -16.12 4.70
CA SER A 186 6.36 -14.75 5.05
C SER A 186 7.54 -13.82 4.75
N VAL A 187 7.31 -12.77 3.99
CA VAL A 187 8.32 -11.79 3.58
C VAL A 187 7.86 -10.38 3.95
N LEU A 188 8.82 -9.47 4.09
CA LEU A 188 8.50 -8.08 4.41
C LEU A 188 7.85 -7.43 3.19
N ASN A 189 6.61 -6.99 3.34
CA ASN A 189 5.87 -6.30 2.28
C ASN A 189 5.87 -4.78 2.51
N HIS A 190 5.88 -3.99 1.43
CA HIS A 190 5.45 -2.58 1.48
C HIS A 190 4.00 -2.48 1.93
N GLY A 191 3.17 -3.42 1.48
CA GLY A 191 1.79 -3.60 1.92
C GLY A 191 0.76 -2.72 1.22
N ASP A 192 1.16 -1.65 0.52
CA ASP A 192 0.27 -0.87 -0.36
C ASP A 192 0.98 -0.52 -1.68
N LEU A 193 1.55 -1.52 -2.36
CA LEU A 193 2.39 -1.28 -3.53
C LEU A 193 1.57 -1.30 -4.82
N TRP A 194 1.25 -0.12 -5.32
CA TRP A 194 0.69 0.09 -6.65
C TRP A 194 1.50 1.18 -7.38
N ARG A 195 1.25 1.39 -8.67
CA ARG A 195 2.04 2.30 -9.51
C ARG A 195 2.18 3.71 -8.92
N GLY A 196 1.14 4.21 -8.24
CA GLY A 196 1.15 5.54 -7.61
C GLY A 196 2.12 5.68 -6.44
N ASN A 197 2.46 4.58 -5.76
CA ASN A 197 3.36 4.58 -4.61
C ASN A 197 4.83 4.31 -4.98
N VAL A 198 5.14 4.28 -6.27
CA VAL A 198 6.51 4.23 -6.80
C VAL A 198 6.86 5.58 -7.42
N VAL A 199 7.85 6.25 -6.84
CA VAL A 199 8.33 7.59 -7.22
C VAL A 199 9.85 7.56 -7.42
N ALA A 200 10.49 8.67 -7.76
CA ALA A 200 11.94 8.75 -7.87
C ALA A 200 12.57 9.56 -6.74
N ASP A 201 13.78 9.21 -6.35
CA ASP A 201 14.61 10.13 -5.57
C ASP A 201 15.33 11.16 -6.46
N SER A 202 16.17 11.99 -5.84
CA SER A 202 16.90 13.05 -6.54
C SER A 202 17.90 12.55 -7.58
N GLU A 203 18.29 11.27 -7.54
CA GLU A 203 19.19 10.66 -8.52
C GLU A 203 18.41 9.97 -9.66
N GLY A 204 17.08 9.96 -9.59
CA GLY A 204 16.22 9.29 -10.55
C GLY A 204 16.01 7.80 -10.24
N GLU A 205 16.45 7.32 -9.07
CA GLU A 205 16.31 5.92 -8.67
C GLU A 205 14.95 5.66 -7.98
N PRO A 206 14.41 4.43 -8.05
CA PRO A 206 13.12 4.10 -7.46
C PRO A 206 13.07 4.31 -5.95
N ALA A 207 12.04 5.02 -5.51
CA ALA A 207 11.68 5.23 -4.12
C ALA A 207 10.21 4.87 -3.88
N PHE A 208 9.89 4.46 -2.65
CA PHE A 208 8.61 3.87 -2.30
C PHE A 208 7.98 4.63 -1.13
N ILE A 209 6.71 4.99 -1.28
CA ILE A 209 5.97 5.86 -0.37
C ILE A 209 4.67 5.20 0.10
N ASP A 210 4.12 5.68 1.21
CA ASP A 210 2.78 5.32 1.70
C ASP A 210 2.63 3.83 2.06
N PRO A 211 3.52 3.27 2.90
CA PRO A 211 3.47 1.85 3.22
C PRO A 211 2.34 1.50 4.19
N ALA A 212 1.80 0.29 4.02
CA ALA A 212 0.97 -0.42 4.99
C ALA A 212 1.69 -1.72 5.40
N ALA A 213 2.94 -1.57 5.87
CA ALA A 213 3.90 -2.66 6.01
C ALA A 213 3.39 -3.82 6.87
N CYS A 214 3.66 -5.05 6.41
CA CYS A 214 3.37 -6.28 7.14
C CYS A 214 4.21 -7.45 6.61
N TRP A 215 4.20 -8.58 7.32
CA TRP A 215 4.76 -9.83 6.86
C TRP A 215 3.68 -10.64 6.14
N MET A 216 3.85 -10.86 4.84
CA MET A 216 2.86 -11.51 3.97
C MET A 216 3.56 -12.27 2.83
N TRP A 217 2.79 -12.82 1.88
CA TRP A 217 3.35 -13.38 0.66
C TRP A 217 3.79 -12.29 -0.32
N ALA A 218 4.92 -12.52 -0.98
CA ALA A 218 5.40 -11.69 -2.08
C ALA A 218 4.35 -11.51 -3.19
N GLU A 219 3.71 -12.61 -3.61
CA GLU A 219 2.68 -12.58 -4.66
C GLU A 219 1.47 -11.71 -4.27
N SER A 220 1.17 -11.59 -2.98
CA SER A 220 0.08 -10.70 -2.54
C SER A 220 0.38 -9.23 -2.83
N GLU A 221 1.63 -8.79 -2.66
CA GLU A 221 2.03 -7.42 -2.97
C GLU A 221 2.12 -7.19 -4.49
N LEU A 222 2.73 -8.13 -5.22
CA LEU A 222 2.82 -8.05 -6.68
C LEU A 222 1.45 -8.02 -7.35
N SER A 223 0.43 -8.64 -6.75
CA SER A 223 -0.94 -8.60 -7.27
C SER A 223 -1.52 -7.19 -7.33
N MET A 224 -1.08 -6.29 -6.44
CA MET A 224 -1.54 -4.89 -6.44
C MET A 224 -0.95 -4.12 -7.63
N LEU A 225 0.35 -4.27 -7.89
CA LEU A 225 0.97 -3.72 -9.10
C LEU A 225 0.33 -4.30 -10.36
N PHE A 226 0.25 -5.63 -10.46
CA PHE A 226 -0.17 -6.33 -11.67
C PHE A 226 -1.62 -6.03 -12.08
N CYS A 227 -2.54 -5.91 -11.12
CA CYS A 227 -3.97 -5.84 -11.41
C CYS A 227 -4.58 -4.43 -11.38
N THR A 228 -3.89 -3.42 -10.85
CA THR A 228 -4.48 -2.07 -10.71
C THR A 228 -4.07 -1.16 -11.87
N ASP A 229 -2.75 -0.99 -12.07
CA ASP A 229 -2.16 -0.20 -13.15
C ASP A 229 -0.74 -0.75 -13.39
N PRO A 230 -0.62 -1.84 -14.17
CA PRO A 230 0.61 -2.61 -14.24
C PRO A 230 1.78 -1.78 -14.79
N PRO A 231 2.98 -1.88 -14.19
CA PRO A 231 4.19 -1.39 -14.84
C PRO A 231 4.50 -2.25 -16.09
N PRO A 232 5.44 -1.82 -16.95
CA PRO A 232 5.93 -2.65 -18.05
C PRO A 232 6.45 -4.01 -17.55
N ASP A 233 6.37 -5.04 -18.41
CA ASP A 233 6.76 -6.42 -18.05
C ASP A 233 8.22 -6.55 -17.56
N CYS A 234 9.12 -5.65 -18.00
CA CYS A 234 10.51 -5.61 -17.55
C CYS A 234 10.66 -5.46 -16.02
N PHE A 235 9.67 -4.88 -15.31
CA PHE A 235 9.61 -4.90 -13.85
C PHE A 235 9.54 -6.33 -13.31
N PHE A 236 8.62 -7.15 -13.84
CA PHE A 236 8.38 -8.51 -13.38
C PHE A 236 9.49 -9.47 -13.81
N ASP A 237 10.09 -9.24 -14.98
CA ASP A 237 11.25 -10.00 -15.43
C ASP A 237 12.45 -9.73 -14.51
N ALA A 238 12.75 -8.45 -14.25
CA ALA A 238 13.83 -8.04 -13.36
C ALA A 238 13.59 -8.46 -11.89
N TYR A 239 12.32 -8.53 -11.45
CA TYR A 239 11.98 -9.09 -10.15
C TYR A 239 12.33 -10.59 -10.07
N GLN A 240 11.95 -11.36 -11.08
CA GLN A 240 12.14 -12.81 -11.12
C GLN A 240 13.62 -13.22 -11.23
N GLU A 241 14.51 -12.33 -11.73
CA GLU A 241 15.97 -12.54 -11.71
C GLU A 241 16.52 -12.78 -10.29
N ILE A 242 15.90 -12.17 -9.27
CA ILE A 242 16.35 -12.21 -7.88
C ILE A 242 15.46 -13.12 -7.03
N SER A 243 14.15 -13.02 -7.20
CA SER A 243 13.15 -13.73 -6.39
C SER A 243 12.17 -14.46 -7.32
N PRO A 244 12.52 -15.66 -7.84
CA PRO A 244 11.66 -16.41 -8.75
C PRO A 244 10.29 -16.70 -8.13
N LEU A 245 9.24 -16.48 -8.90
CA LEU A 245 7.85 -16.76 -8.51
C LEU A 245 7.48 -18.20 -8.87
N ALA A 246 6.52 -18.78 -8.15
CA ALA A 246 6.05 -20.12 -8.44
C ALA A 246 5.27 -20.14 -9.76
N ASP A 247 5.34 -21.26 -10.50
CA ASP A 247 4.59 -21.47 -11.73
C ASP A 247 3.11 -21.12 -11.55
N GLY A 248 2.52 -20.47 -12.55
CA GLY A 248 1.13 -20.04 -12.51
C GLY A 248 0.86 -18.76 -11.68
N TRP A 249 1.91 -17.98 -11.35
CA TRP A 249 1.73 -16.77 -10.53
C TRP A 249 0.82 -15.74 -11.18
N ARG A 250 0.89 -15.57 -12.51
CA ARG A 250 0.07 -14.58 -13.24
C ARG A 250 -1.42 -14.90 -13.11
N GLU A 251 -1.77 -16.18 -13.17
CA GLU A 251 -3.12 -16.70 -13.03
C GLU A 251 -3.66 -16.51 -11.61
N ARG A 252 -2.79 -16.47 -10.59
CA ARG A 252 -3.16 -16.19 -9.19
C ARG A 252 -3.31 -14.71 -8.88
N MET A 253 -2.75 -13.80 -9.68
CA MET A 253 -2.79 -12.36 -9.39
C MET A 253 -4.22 -11.82 -9.17
N PRO A 254 -5.24 -12.15 -9.99
CA PRO A 254 -6.61 -11.68 -9.75
C PRO A 254 -7.19 -12.17 -8.41
N LEU A 255 -6.87 -13.39 -7.99
CA LEU A 255 -7.31 -13.96 -6.71
C LEU A 255 -6.68 -13.18 -5.54
N LEU A 256 -5.37 -12.96 -5.57
CA LEU A 256 -4.66 -12.23 -4.53
C LEU A 256 -5.03 -10.73 -4.51
N ASN A 257 -5.39 -10.17 -5.66
CA ASN A 257 -5.88 -8.80 -5.76
C ASN A 257 -7.29 -8.59 -5.14
N LEU A 258 -8.00 -9.65 -4.73
CA LEU A 258 -9.28 -9.51 -4.01
C LEU A 258 -9.16 -8.60 -2.79
N ARG A 259 -8.03 -8.64 -2.07
CA ARG A 259 -7.76 -7.74 -0.95
C ARG A 259 -7.97 -6.28 -1.37
N GLU A 260 -7.35 -5.88 -2.48
CA GLU A 260 -7.39 -4.49 -2.93
C GLU A 260 -8.78 -4.11 -3.47
N LEU A 261 -9.39 -4.98 -4.28
CA LEU A 261 -10.75 -4.73 -4.77
C LEU A 261 -11.75 -4.55 -3.63
N LEU A 262 -11.66 -5.38 -2.59
CA LEU A 262 -12.52 -5.29 -1.41
C LEU A 262 -12.18 -4.05 -0.57
N SER A 263 -10.91 -3.67 -0.44
CA SER A 263 -10.50 -2.42 0.19
C SER A 263 -11.11 -1.20 -0.51
N VAL A 264 -11.03 -1.13 -1.84
CA VAL A 264 -11.62 -0.03 -2.62
C VAL A 264 -13.14 0.03 -2.42
N VAL A 265 -13.84 -1.10 -2.50
CA VAL A 265 -15.30 -1.13 -2.27
C VAL A 265 -15.64 -0.77 -0.82
N ALA A 266 -14.83 -1.18 0.15
CA ALA A 266 -15.02 -0.80 1.55
C ALA A 266 -14.84 0.70 1.78
N HIS A 267 -13.88 1.33 1.09
CA HIS A 267 -13.65 2.77 1.18
C HIS A 267 -14.69 3.59 0.43
N PHE A 268 -15.08 3.18 -0.79
CA PHE A 268 -15.82 4.05 -1.72
C PHE A 268 -17.19 3.50 -2.16
N GLY A 269 -17.49 2.23 -1.90
CA GLY A 269 -18.67 1.54 -2.39
C GLY A 269 -18.49 1.06 -3.84
N ALA A 270 -19.59 0.96 -4.59
CA ALA A 270 -19.54 0.57 -6.00
C ALA A 270 -18.94 1.70 -6.86
N VAL A 271 -17.62 1.66 -7.06
CA VAL A 271 -16.88 2.57 -7.95
C VAL A 271 -16.24 1.77 -9.09
N GLY A 272 -16.20 2.34 -10.29
CA GLY A 272 -15.60 1.70 -11.46
C GLY A 272 -16.16 0.29 -11.73
N ASP A 273 -15.27 -0.64 -12.06
CA ASP A 273 -15.59 -2.04 -12.36
C ASP A 273 -15.26 -3.02 -11.22
N HIS A 274 -14.88 -2.52 -10.04
CA HIS A 274 -14.38 -3.34 -8.92
C HIS A 274 -15.34 -4.46 -8.51
N VAL A 275 -16.65 -4.19 -8.49
CA VAL A 275 -17.68 -5.19 -8.18
C VAL A 275 -17.74 -6.28 -9.26
N MET A 276 -17.66 -5.90 -10.54
CA MET A 276 -17.62 -6.85 -11.64
C MET A 276 -16.38 -7.73 -11.59
N ARG A 277 -15.22 -7.16 -11.23
CA ARG A 277 -13.96 -7.88 -11.05
C ARG A 277 -14.01 -8.85 -9.89
N ILE A 278 -14.54 -8.44 -8.72
CA ILE A 278 -14.77 -9.34 -7.57
C ILE A 278 -15.64 -10.52 -8.01
N ARG A 279 -16.75 -10.25 -8.71
CA ARG A 279 -17.65 -11.29 -9.22
C ARG A 279 -16.97 -12.23 -10.23
N ALA A 280 -16.08 -11.72 -11.06
CA ALA A 280 -15.31 -12.53 -12.01
C ALA A 280 -14.37 -13.48 -11.27
N VAL A 281 -13.66 -13.00 -10.25
CA VAL A 281 -12.81 -13.83 -9.41
C VAL A 281 -13.64 -14.87 -8.64
N VAL A 282 -14.76 -14.47 -8.04
CA VAL A 282 -15.68 -15.40 -7.36
C VAL A 282 -16.11 -16.53 -8.31
N ARG A 283 -16.54 -16.23 -9.54
CA ARG A 283 -16.92 -17.25 -10.52
C ARG A 283 -15.76 -18.19 -10.91
N ALA A 284 -14.54 -17.67 -10.96
CA ALA A 284 -13.38 -18.45 -11.39
C ALA A 284 -12.82 -19.35 -10.27
N PHE A 285 -12.94 -18.95 -9.01
CA PHE A 285 -12.23 -19.57 -7.89
C PHE A 285 -13.12 -20.17 -6.78
N SER A 286 -14.42 -19.84 -6.70
CA SER A 286 -15.32 -20.34 -5.63
C SER A 286 -15.90 -21.72 -5.89
#